data_AF-A0A2N8MAF5-F1
#
_entry.id   AF-A0A2N8MAF5-F1
#
_cell.length_a   1.000
_cell.length_b   1.000
_cell.length_c   1.000
_cell.angle_alpha   90.00
_cell.angle_beta   90.00
_cell.angle_gamma   90.00
#
_symmetry.space_group_name_H-M   'P 1'
#
loop_
_entity.id
_entity.type
_entity.pdbx_description
1 polymer ?
#
loop_
_entity_poly.entity_id
_entity_poly.type
_entity_poly.pdbx_seq_one_letter_code
_entity_poly.pdbx_strand_id
1 'polypeptide(L)'
;MAAEGDFLGHPRGLTFLFTTEMWERFSYYGMRALLVLYMVKYLLLPGHNDVIGLGAVRGVLESMFGPLGVQPFASQIYGLYTGFVYLTPLFGGWLADHVLGQRRTVILGAALMA
;
A
#
# COMPACT_ATOMS: atom_id res chain seq x y z
N MET A 1 -25.57 11.11 33.30
CA MET A 1 -24.25 10.60 33.72
C MET A 1 -23.33 10.77 32.52
N ALA A 2 -22.58 11.88 32.46
CA ALA A 2 -21.66 12.14 31.36
C ALA A 2 -20.50 11.15 31.47
N ALA A 3 -20.26 10.37 30.40
CA ALA A 3 -19.17 9.41 30.39
C ALA A 3 -17.84 10.17 30.47
N GLU A 4 -17.07 9.84 31.49
CA GLU A 4 -15.77 10.43 31.79
C GLU A 4 -14.78 10.07 30.67
N GLY A 5 -14.71 10.91 29.63
CA GLY A 5 -13.64 10.78 28.65
C GLY A 5 -13.73 11.36 27.26
N ASP A 6 -14.75 12.13 26.90
CA ASP A 6 -14.87 12.63 25.53
C ASP A 6 -13.69 13.51 25.10
N PHE A 7 -13.08 13.18 23.95
CA PHE A 7 -12.18 14.08 23.22
C PHE A 7 -12.99 14.67 22.06
N LEU A 8 -13.12 16.00 22.01
CA LEU A 8 -13.95 16.72 21.02
C LEU A 8 -15.43 16.28 20.95
N GLY A 9 -15.98 15.68 22.01
CA GLY A 9 -17.37 15.20 22.04
C GLY A 9 -17.59 13.81 21.44
N HIS A 10 -16.52 13.06 21.19
CA HIS A 10 -16.57 11.70 20.66
C HIS A 10 -15.91 10.66 21.60
N PRO A 11 -16.27 9.36 21.47
CA PRO A 11 -15.71 8.30 22.30
C PRO A 11 -14.18 8.21 22.18
N ARG A 12 -13.48 7.99 23.31
CA ARG A 12 -12.00 7.90 23.37
C ARG A 12 -11.37 6.95 22.34
N GLY A 13 -12.05 5.86 22.00
CA GLY A 13 -11.57 4.90 20.99
C GLY A 13 -11.41 5.51 19.59
N LEU A 14 -12.22 6.52 19.25
CA LEU A 14 -12.14 7.21 17.96
C LEU A 14 -10.82 7.95 17.80
N THR A 15 -10.30 8.60 18.84
CA THR A 15 -9.03 9.33 18.79
C THR A 15 -7.85 8.41 18.46
N PHE A 16 -7.85 7.20 19.02
CA PHE A 16 -6.84 6.18 18.71
C PHE A 16 -6.96 5.69 17.27
N LEU A 17 -8.18 5.37 16.81
CA LEU A 17 -8.41 4.95 15.43
C LEU A 17 -8.04 6.04 14.43
N PHE A 18 -8.42 7.29 14.71
CA PHE A 18 -8.09 8.45 13.89
C PHE A 18 -6.58 8.63 13.73
N THR A 19 -5.83 8.62 14.83
CA THR A 19 -4.37 8.78 14.78
C THR A 19 -3.70 7.62 14.05
N THR A 20 -4.17 6.39 14.27
CA THR A 20 -3.65 5.20 13.60
C THR A 20 -3.89 5.26 12.09
N GLU A 21 -5.11 5.60 11.67
CA GLU A 21 -5.47 5.77 10.26
C GLU A 21 -4.71 6.94 9.61
N MET A 22 -4.53 8.04 10.33
CA MET A 22 -3.77 9.20 9.84
C MET A 22 -2.32 8.81 9.53
N TRP A 23 -1.68 8.02 10.40
CA TRP A 23 -0.30 7.58 10.21
C TRP A 23 -0.15 6.57 9.07
N GLU A 24 -1.11 5.65 8.94
CA GLU A 24 -1.18 4.68 7.84
C GLU A 24 -1.30 5.41 6.50
N ARG A 25 -2.26 6.33 6.38
CA ARG A 25 -2.44 7.14 5.17
C ARG A 25 -1.24 8.02 4.85
N PHE A 26 -0.64 8.64 5.87
CA PHE A 26 0.57 9.45 5.67
C PHE A 26 1.70 8.62 5.07
N SER A 27 1.94 7.42 5.61
CA SER A 27 2.97 6.50 5.12
C SER A 27 2.66 6.00 3.70
N TYR A 28 1.40 5.63 3.44
CA TYR A 28 0.95 5.17 2.13
C TYR A 28 1.11 6.25 1.05
N TYR A 29 0.61 7.45 1.28
CA TYR A 29 0.72 8.55 0.31
C TYR A 29 2.16 9.04 0.16
N GLY A 30 2.97 9.03 1.23
CA GLY A 30 4.39 9.37 1.18
C GLY A 30 5.18 8.42 0.28
N MET A 31 5.01 7.10 0.49
CA MET A 31 5.62 6.09 -0.37
C MET A 31 5.13 6.22 -1.82
N ARG A 32 3.82 6.39 -2.03
CA ARG A 32 3.20 6.54 -3.35
C ARG A 32 3.77 7.73 -4.14
N ALA A 33 4.04 8.85 -3.48
CA ALA A 33 4.61 10.05 -4.11
C ALA A 33 6.07 9.83 -4.57
N LEU A 34 6.86 9.09 -3.80
CA LEU A 34 8.27 8.86 -4.08
C LEU A 34 8.52 7.66 -4.99
N LEU A 35 7.63 6.66 -5.00
CA LEU A 35 7.82 5.39 -5.70
C LEU A 35 8.09 5.57 -7.21
N VAL A 36 7.28 6.37 -7.90
CA VAL A 36 7.46 6.60 -9.34
C VAL A 36 8.74 7.39 -9.61
N LEU A 37 9.04 8.38 -8.76
CA LEU A 37 10.27 9.17 -8.88
C LEU A 37 11.50 8.29 -8.70
N TYR A 38 11.50 7.42 -7.69
CA TYR A 38 12.57 6.46 -7.44
C TYR A 38 12.76 5.50 -8.61
N MET A 39 11.67 4.96 -9.17
CA MET A 39 11.76 4.04 -10.31
C MET A 39 12.39 4.73 -11.53
N VAL A 40 11.93 5.92 -11.89
CA VAL A 40 12.36 6.62 -13.11
C VAL A 40 13.76 7.24 -12.95
N LYS A 41 14.08 7.77 -11.77
CA LYS A 41 15.32 8.55 -11.54
C LYS A 41 16.46 7.76 -10.90
N TYR A 42 16.23 6.53 -10.45
CA TYR A 42 17.25 5.73 -9.81
C TYR A 42 17.22 4.28 -10.27
N LEU A 43 16.10 3.59 -10.09
CA LEU A 43 16.00 2.14 -10.28
C LEU A 43 16.18 1.69 -11.73
N LEU A 44 15.70 2.47 -12.70
CA LEU A 44 15.67 2.13 -14.12
C LEU A 44 16.82 2.78 -14.93
N LEU A 45 17.78 3.40 -14.24
CA LEU A 45 18.95 3.98 -14.89
C LEU A 45 19.93 2.88 -15.35
N PRO A 46 20.63 3.07 -16.47
CA PRO A 46 21.68 2.15 -16.92
C PRO A 46 22.72 1.94 -15.81
N GLY A 47 22.91 0.69 -15.36
CA GLY A 47 23.87 0.33 -14.31
C GLY A 47 23.31 0.16 -12.88
N HIS A 48 22.02 0.45 -12.65
CA HIS A 48 21.35 0.22 -11.34
C HIS A 48 20.24 -0.85 -11.40
N ASN A 49 20.06 -1.48 -12.56
CA ASN A 49 18.96 -2.43 -12.83
C ASN A 49 19.22 -3.85 -12.30
N ASP A 50 20.22 -4.07 -11.44
CA ASP A 50 20.61 -5.39 -10.91
C ASP A 50 19.66 -5.87 -9.79
N VAL A 51 18.36 -5.71 -10.00
CA VAL A 51 17.32 -6.07 -9.03
C VAL A 51 16.73 -7.41 -9.42
N ILE A 52 16.74 -8.33 -8.46
CA ILE A 52 16.19 -9.68 -8.61
C ILE A 52 14.70 -9.57 -8.98
N GLY A 53 14.32 -10.19 -10.10
CA GLY A 53 12.94 -10.24 -10.57
C GLY A 53 12.49 -9.07 -11.44
N LEU A 54 13.24 -7.97 -11.54
CA LEU A 54 12.89 -6.82 -12.39
C LEU A 54 12.78 -7.22 -13.86
N GLY A 55 13.71 -8.05 -14.34
CA GLY A 55 13.68 -8.58 -15.71
C GLY A 55 12.48 -9.49 -15.99
N ALA A 56 12.06 -10.29 -15.02
CA ALA A 56 10.89 -11.17 -15.15
C ALA A 56 9.59 -10.36 -15.19
N VAL A 57 9.43 -9.41 -14.26
CA VAL A 57 8.28 -8.49 -14.23
C VAL A 57 8.22 -7.68 -15.52
N ARG A 58 9.36 -7.16 -15.98
CA ARG A 58 9.46 -6.46 -17.26
C ARG A 58 9.04 -7.33 -18.43
N GLY A 59 9.53 -8.56 -18.52
CA GLY A 59 9.14 -9.49 -19.58
C GLY A 59 7.64 -9.79 -19.59
N VAL A 60 7.03 -10.02 -18.41
CA VAL A 60 5.58 -10.24 -18.29
C VAL A 60 4.81 -9.01 -18.75
N LEU A 61 5.17 -7.81 -18.28
CA LEU A 61 4.48 -6.58 -18.65
C LEU A 61 4.66 -6.23 -20.13
N GLU A 62 5.86 -6.40 -20.68
CA GLU A 62 6.13 -6.14 -22.11
C GLU A 62 5.42 -7.17 -23.01
N SER A 63 5.22 -8.41 -22.55
CA SER A 63 4.44 -9.41 -23.29
C SER A 63 2.95 -9.06 -23.41
N MET A 64 2.40 -8.34 -22.42
CA MET A 64 0.99 -7.94 -22.39
C MET A 64 0.74 -6.58 -23.04
N PHE A 65 1.65 -5.63 -22.85
CA PHE A 65 1.46 -4.22 -23.25
C PHE A 65 2.40 -3.74 -24.36
N GLY A 66 3.33 -4.59 -24.83
CA GLY A 66 4.35 -4.24 -25.82
C GLY A 66 5.61 -3.62 -25.20
N PRO A 67 6.59 -3.18 -26.00
CA PRO A 67 7.83 -2.60 -25.49
C PRO A 67 7.56 -1.31 -24.72
N LEU A 68 7.84 -1.31 -23.42
CA LEU A 68 7.59 -0.19 -22.52
C LEU A 68 8.88 0.61 -22.30
N GLY A 69 8.82 1.92 -22.49
CA GLY A 69 9.86 2.84 -22.02
C GLY A 69 9.90 2.90 -20.48
N VAL A 70 10.93 3.57 -19.94
CA VAL A 70 11.14 3.73 -18.49
C VAL A 70 9.92 4.31 -17.77
N GLN A 71 9.34 5.40 -18.32
CA GLN A 71 8.19 6.07 -17.72
C GLN A 71 6.90 5.23 -17.80
N PRO A 72 6.49 4.69 -18.96
CA PRO A 72 5.34 3.78 -19.04
C PRO A 72 5.47 2.56 -18.13
N PHE A 73 6.65 1.95 -18.05
CA PHE A 73 6.90 0.78 -17.21
C PHE A 73 6.70 1.10 -15.72
N ALA A 74 7.28 2.21 -15.24
CA ALA A 74 7.08 2.70 -13.89
C ALA A 74 5.59 2.97 -13.57
N SER A 75 4.85 3.59 -14.51
CA SER A 75 3.42 3.84 -14.36
C SER A 75 2.59 2.55 -14.28
N GLN A 76 2.97 1.50 -15.02
CA GLN A 76 2.29 0.19 -14.96
C GLN A 76 2.50 -0.50 -13.62
N ILE A 77 3.74 -0.52 -13.10
CA ILE A 77 4.03 -1.05 -11.76
C ILE A 77 3.21 -0.31 -10.71
N TYR A 78 3.17 1.01 -10.79
CA TYR A 78 2.39 1.83 -9.89
C TYR A 78 0.88 1.57 -9.98
N GLY A 79 0.36 1.41 -11.20
CA GLY A 79 -1.04 1.07 -11.45
C GLY A 79 -1.41 -0.29 -10.88
N LEU A 80 -0.58 -1.30 -11.10
CA LEU A 80 -0.76 -2.64 -10.55
C LEU A 80 -0.67 -2.65 -9.03
N TYR A 81 0.34 -1.97 -8.47
CA TYR A 81 0.47 -1.80 -7.03
C TYR A 81 -0.80 -1.18 -6.43
N THR A 82 -1.27 -0.07 -6.98
CA THR A 82 -2.49 0.60 -6.53
C THR A 82 -3.72 -0.31 -6.68
N GLY A 83 -3.83 -1.02 -7.79
CA GLY A 83 -4.90 -1.99 -8.02
C GLY A 83 -4.93 -3.10 -6.97
N PHE A 84 -3.78 -3.67 -6.62
CA PHE A 84 -3.68 -4.69 -5.56
C PHE A 84 -3.98 -4.11 -4.18
N VAL A 85 -3.59 -2.88 -3.88
CA VAL A 85 -3.95 -2.22 -2.61
C VAL A 85 -5.46 -2.03 -2.48
N TYR A 86 -6.19 -1.82 -3.58
CA TYR A 86 -7.66 -1.78 -3.55
C TYR A 86 -8.33 -3.16 -3.60
N LEU A 87 -7.64 -4.17 -4.14
CA LEU A 87 -8.16 -5.53 -4.24
C LEU A 87 -7.99 -6.31 -2.92
N THR A 88 -6.85 -6.16 -2.26
CA THR A 88 -6.49 -6.91 -1.04
C THR A 88 -7.45 -6.70 0.13
N PRO A 89 -8.09 -5.54 0.36
CA PRO A 89 -9.11 -5.37 1.40
C PRO A 89 -10.32 -6.27 1.23
N LEU A 90 -10.68 -6.67 0.00
CA LEU A 90 -11.78 -7.63 -0.22
C LEU A 90 -11.45 -8.99 0.42
N PHE A 91 -10.22 -9.46 0.22
CA PHE A 91 -9.73 -10.68 0.85
C PHE A 91 -9.52 -10.49 2.36
N GLY A 92 -9.05 -9.32 2.79
CA GLY A 92 -8.88 -8.98 4.20
C GLY A 92 -10.20 -8.97 4.97
N GLY A 93 -11.27 -8.41 4.39
CA GLY A 93 -12.61 -8.41 4.97
C GLY A 93 -13.18 -9.83 5.08
N TRP A 94 -13.09 -10.61 4.00
CA TRP A 94 -13.50 -12.01 4.03
C TRP A 94 -12.75 -12.82 5.11
N LEU A 95 -11.43 -12.62 5.24
CA LEU A 95 -10.59 -13.27 6.24
C LEU A 95 -10.94 -12.81 7.67
N ALA A 96 -11.25 -11.53 7.85
CA ALA A 96 -11.68 -10.98 9.14
C ALA A 96 -13.01 -11.58 9.60
N ASP A 97 -13.94 -11.79 8.67
CA ASP A 97 -15.29 -12.26 8.98
C ASP A 97 -15.35 -13.77 9.26
N HIS A 98 -14.53 -14.58 8.59
CA HIS A 98 -14.65 -16.04 8.64
C HIS A 98 -13.56 -16.75 9.47
N VAL A 99 -12.37 -16.16 9.62
CA VAL A 99 -11.20 -16.89 10.14
C VAL A 99 -10.60 -16.26 11.39
N LEU A 100 -10.23 -14.97 11.32
CA LEU A 100 -9.34 -14.35 12.31
C LEU A 100 -10.04 -13.37 13.26
N GLY A 101 -11.20 -12.84 12.88
CA GLY A 101 -11.86 -11.74 13.57
C GLY A 101 -11.24 -10.38 13.23
N GLN A 102 -12.03 -9.32 13.42
CA GLN A 102 -11.67 -7.94 13.03
C GLN A 102 -10.39 -7.44 13.72
N ARG A 103 -10.29 -7.57 15.05
CA ARG A 103 -9.15 -7.03 15.82
C ARG A 103 -7.80 -7.65 15.44
N ARG A 104 -7.75 -8.97 15.21
CA ARG A 104 -6.51 -9.68 14.85
C ARG A 104 -6.10 -9.35 13.42
N THR A 105 -7.06 -9.23 12.51
CA THR A 105 -6.81 -8.86 11.11
C THR A 105 -6.23 -7.46 11.00
N VAL A 106 -6.73 -6.50 11.77
CA VAL A 106 -6.18 -5.13 11.82
C VAL A 106 -4.74 -5.13 12.36
N ILE A 107 -4.46 -5.88 13.45
CA ILE A 107 -3.11 -5.95 14.03
C ILE A 107 -2.13 -6.61 13.04
N LEU A 108 -2.53 -7.68 12.36
CA LEU A 108 -1.71 -8.34 11.35
C LEU A 108 -1.43 -7.42 10.16
N GLY A 109 -2.44 -6.68 9.68
CA GLY A 109 -2.26 -5.69 8.62
C GLY A 109 -1.29 -4.58 9.03
N ALA A 110 -1.46 -4.02 10.23
CA ALA A 110 -0.57 -3.00 10.77
C ALA A 110 0.87 -3.51 10.95
N ALA A 111 1.05 -4.75 11.41
CA ALA A 111 2.37 -5.36 11.56
C ALA A 111 3.05 -5.65 10.20
N LEU A 112 2.28 -5.94 9.15
CA LEU A 112 2.78 -6.13 7.78
C LEU A 112 3.25 -4.82 7.14
N MET A 113 2.67 -3.69 7.55
CA MET A 113 3.01 -2.36 7.06
C MET A 113 4.16 -1.68 7.84
N ALA A 114 4.50 -2.21 9.02
CA ALA A 114 5.58 -1.72 9.88
C ALA A 114 6.96 -2.17 9.39
#